data_AF-D5EYM7-F1
#
_entry.id   AF-D5EYM7-F1
#
_cell.length_a   1.000
_cell.length_b   1.000
_cell.length_c   1.000
_cell.angle_alpha   90.00
_cell.angle_beta   90.00
_cell.angle_gamma   90.00
#
_symmetry.space_group_name_H-M   'P 1'
#
loop_
_entity.id
_entity.type
_entity.pdbx_description
1 polymer ?
#
loop_
_entity_poly.entity_id
_entity_poly.type
_entity_poly.pdbx_seq_one_letter_code
_entity_poly.pdbx_strand_id
1 'polypeptide(L)'
;MFFVERRLFLFLVFSLFHLFGVSLHAIIQIKIVNRNCNIVEYPRAKKIVVSGDIHGDFTQLVFKCCVQYEMTDTLIIVAGDCGFGFERPGYYEAVYNRCRDRLSKSNNWIVFIRGNHDNPAYFNRLPIKHQRWRTLCDYSVIKACGHTILCVGGATSIDRTLRMASNKFHLPNPNDPLLPNVYWSNELPEFNKEKLNKIDQQCAVDTIITHTSPSFCELSSHHFLESWAEHDVDLLDDVRYERQVMDDIYSYLYSKNHPLRYWYYGHFHESWHAEIDQVRYHMLDIMELREIL
;
A
#
# COMPACT_ATOMS: atom_id res chain seq x y z
N MET A 1 -37.35 28.91 -49.61
CA MET A 1 -37.81 27.61 -49.09
C MET A 1 -38.10 27.80 -47.60
N PHE A 2 -39.32 27.48 -47.19
CA PHE A 2 -40.06 28.04 -46.04
C PHE A 2 -39.48 27.79 -44.63
N PHE A 3 -39.62 28.83 -43.79
CA PHE A 3 -39.86 28.91 -42.32
C PHE A 3 -38.88 28.23 -41.34
N VAL A 4 -38.11 28.94 -40.49
CA VAL A 4 -38.48 29.75 -39.29
C VAL A 4 -39.18 28.92 -38.20
N GLU A 5 -38.41 28.47 -37.21
CA GLU A 5 -38.71 28.47 -35.75
C GLU A 5 -37.83 27.43 -35.02
N ARG A 6 -36.83 27.91 -34.27
CA ARG A 6 -36.24 27.25 -33.07
C ARG A 6 -35.18 28.17 -32.43
N ARG A 7 -35.58 29.42 -32.16
CA ARG A 7 -34.89 30.33 -31.23
C ARG A 7 -35.75 30.47 -29.98
N LEU A 8 -35.89 29.40 -29.21
CA LEU A 8 -36.61 29.46 -27.92
C LEU A 8 -36.19 28.38 -26.90
N PHE A 9 -34.97 27.85 -27.03
CA PHE A 9 -34.43 26.88 -26.04
C PHE A 9 -33.13 27.33 -25.36
N LEU A 10 -32.61 28.53 -25.71
CA LEU A 10 -31.36 29.05 -25.15
C LEU A 10 -31.56 30.08 -24.02
N PHE A 11 -32.81 30.35 -23.62
CA PHE A 11 -33.13 31.39 -22.63
C PHE A 11 -33.74 30.88 -21.32
N LEU A 12 -33.77 29.56 -21.09
CA LEU A 12 -34.34 28.97 -19.86
C LEU A 12 -33.36 28.21 -18.97
N VAL A 13 -32.06 28.18 -19.29
CA VAL A 13 -31.02 27.55 -18.42
C VAL A 13 -30.19 28.60 -17.67
N PHE A 14 -30.31 29.89 -18.01
CA PHE A 14 -29.53 30.96 -17.39
C PHE A 14 -30.18 31.66 -16.19
N SER A 15 -31.39 31.28 -15.78
CA SER A 15 -32.12 31.94 -14.67
C SER A 15 -32.43 31.03 -13.47
N LEU A 16 -31.64 29.98 -13.25
CA LEU A 16 -31.71 29.19 -12.01
C LEU A 16 -30.36 29.13 -11.25
N PHE A 17 -29.45 30.08 -11.50
CA PHE A 17 -28.15 30.19 -10.82
C PHE A 17 -28.10 31.30 -9.76
N HIS A 18 -29.24 31.78 -9.26
CA HIS A 18 -29.30 32.88 -8.28
C HIS A 18 -30.13 32.62 -7.02
N LEU A 19 -30.49 31.36 -6.73
CA LEU A 19 -30.98 30.98 -5.40
C LEU A 19 -30.24 29.72 -4.97
N PHE A 20 -29.76 29.71 -3.72
CA PHE A 20 -28.86 28.74 -3.09
C PHE A 20 -27.37 29.06 -3.28
N GLY A 21 -26.90 30.01 -2.46
CA GLY A 21 -25.49 30.13 -2.12
C GLY A 21 -25.03 28.84 -1.44
N VAL A 22 -24.30 28.02 -2.19
CA VAL A 22 -23.52 26.91 -1.65
C VAL A 22 -22.05 27.27 -1.86
N SER A 23 -21.38 27.50 -0.73
CA SER A 23 -19.94 27.69 -0.64
C SER A 23 -19.21 26.59 -1.40
N LEU A 24 -18.34 27.00 -2.34
CA LEU A 24 -17.44 26.17 -3.11
C LEU A 24 -16.41 25.54 -2.15
N HIS A 25 -16.80 24.46 -1.46
CA HIS A 25 -15.87 23.69 -0.62
C HIS A 25 -14.80 23.06 -1.52
N ALA A 26 -13.55 23.32 -1.15
CA ALA A 26 -12.34 22.98 -1.88
C ALA A 26 -12.26 21.49 -2.27
N ILE A 27 -12.45 21.21 -3.56
CA ILE A 27 -12.09 19.95 -4.20
C ILE A 27 -10.57 19.97 -4.38
N ILE A 28 -9.82 19.41 -3.41
CA ILE A 28 -8.38 19.19 -3.57
C ILE A 28 -8.17 17.74 -4.04
N GLN A 29 -7.76 17.62 -5.31
CA GLN A 29 -7.37 16.36 -5.95
C GLN A 29 -6.04 15.85 -5.39
N ILE A 30 -5.88 14.53 -5.30
CA ILE A 30 -4.54 13.90 -5.22
C ILE A 30 -3.81 14.29 -6.51
N LYS A 31 -2.71 15.04 -6.38
CA LYS A 31 -1.89 15.40 -7.53
C LYS A 31 -0.93 14.26 -7.82
N ILE A 32 -1.25 13.46 -8.84
CA ILE A 32 -0.26 12.55 -9.44
C ILE A 32 0.59 13.41 -10.37
N VAL A 33 1.76 13.84 -9.90
CA VAL A 33 2.71 14.56 -10.75
C VAL A 33 3.43 13.51 -11.59
N ASN A 34 3.01 13.37 -12.85
CA ASN A 34 3.65 12.44 -13.76
C ASN A 34 5.03 12.96 -14.17
N ARG A 35 6.08 12.48 -13.50
CA ARG A 35 7.49 12.61 -13.91
C ARG A 35 8.24 11.33 -13.55
N ASN A 36 8.28 10.35 -14.45
CA ASN A 36 9.16 9.16 -14.46
C ASN A 36 9.23 8.24 -13.21
N CYS A 37 8.71 8.64 -12.05
CA CYS A 37 8.53 7.88 -10.82
C CYS A 37 7.13 8.19 -10.25
N ASN A 38 6.50 7.21 -9.59
CA ASN A 38 5.15 7.36 -9.05
C ASN A 38 5.21 8.06 -7.68
N ILE A 39 5.41 9.39 -7.69
CA ILE A 39 5.26 10.23 -6.49
C ILE A 39 3.78 10.54 -6.26
N VAL A 40 3.30 10.27 -5.05
CA VAL A 40 1.92 10.55 -4.62
C VAL A 40 1.96 11.47 -3.40
N GLU A 41 1.28 12.61 -3.48
CA GLU A 41 1.29 13.63 -2.43
C GLU A 41 -0.02 13.64 -1.65
N TYR A 42 0.09 13.79 -0.32
CA TYR A 42 -1.05 13.96 0.60
C TYR A 42 -0.89 15.27 1.40
N PRO A 43 -1.05 16.44 0.76
CA PRO A 43 -0.78 17.74 1.39
C PRO A 43 -1.75 18.10 2.53
N ARG A 44 -2.87 17.39 2.63
CA ARG A 44 -3.88 17.57 3.68
C ARG A 44 -3.70 16.63 4.87
N ALA A 45 -2.79 15.67 4.79
CA ALA A 45 -2.47 14.82 5.91
C ALA A 45 -1.64 15.61 6.94
N LYS A 46 -2.04 15.52 8.21
CA LYS A 46 -1.34 16.10 9.36
C LYS A 46 -0.53 15.05 10.12
N LYS A 47 -0.87 13.76 9.92
CA LYS A 47 -0.21 12.61 10.55
C LYS A 47 -0.05 11.48 9.56
N ILE A 48 0.95 10.64 9.79
CA ILE A 48 1.16 9.39 9.07
C ILE A 48 1.17 8.26 10.08
N VAL A 49 0.36 7.24 9.84
CA VAL A 49 0.33 6.02 10.64
C VAL A 49 0.63 4.84 9.73
N VAL A 50 1.58 4.01 10.12
CA VAL A 50 1.85 2.73 9.45
C VAL A 50 1.08 1.64 10.20
N SER A 51 0.36 0.81 9.45
CA SER A 51 -0.25 -0.41 9.94
C SER A 51 0.61 -1.60 9.54
N GLY A 52 0.76 -2.57 10.44
CA GLY A 52 1.17 -3.92 10.04
C GLY A 52 0.09 -4.60 9.19
N ASP A 53 0.21 -5.91 9.09
CA ASP A 53 -0.66 -6.81 8.33
C ASP A 53 -2.14 -6.66 8.72
N ILE A 54 -3.05 -6.83 7.77
CA ILE A 54 -4.51 -6.79 8.06
C ILE A 54 -5.28 -8.00 7.55
N HIS A 55 -4.71 -8.83 6.68
CA HIS A 55 -5.29 -10.12 6.25
C HIS A 55 -6.76 -10.05 5.79
N GLY A 56 -7.14 -8.96 5.11
CA GLY A 56 -8.50 -8.74 4.63
C GLY A 56 -9.47 -8.07 5.60
N ASP A 57 -9.06 -7.77 6.84
CA ASP A 57 -9.88 -7.11 7.88
C ASP A 57 -9.98 -5.58 7.70
N PHE A 58 -10.22 -5.17 6.45
CA PHE A 58 -10.41 -3.81 5.98
C PHE A 58 -11.37 -2.96 6.82
N THR A 59 -12.53 -3.51 7.19
CA THR A 59 -13.53 -2.80 7.99
C THR A 59 -13.06 -2.59 9.43
N GLN A 60 -12.29 -3.54 9.97
CA GLN A 60 -11.73 -3.45 11.32
C GLN A 60 -10.63 -2.40 11.38
N LEU A 61 -9.77 -2.31 10.36
CA LEU A 61 -8.78 -1.23 10.25
C LEU A 61 -9.47 0.14 10.28
N VAL A 62 -10.51 0.33 9.45
CA VAL A 62 -11.27 1.60 9.42
C VAL A 62 -11.95 1.89 10.75
N PHE A 63 -12.50 0.87 11.40
CA PHE A 63 -13.11 1.01 12.73
C PHE A 63 -12.07 1.44 13.76
N LYS A 64 -10.92 0.75 13.85
CA LYS A 64 -9.82 1.10 14.76
C LYS A 64 -9.38 2.54 14.53
N CYS A 65 -8.99 2.89 13.31
CA CYS A 65 -8.43 4.21 13.02
C CYS A 65 -9.46 5.33 13.21
N CYS A 66 -10.67 5.20 12.66
CA CYS A 66 -11.62 6.32 12.60
C CYS A 66 -12.60 6.39 13.78
N VAL A 67 -12.77 5.30 14.54
CA VAL A 67 -13.73 5.24 15.65
C VAL A 67 -13.02 5.02 16.97
N GLN A 68 -12.20 3.98 17.07
CA GLN A 68 -11.56 3.65 18.35
C GLN A 68 -10.47 4.65 18.72
N TYR A 69 -9.64 5.04 17.76
CA TYR A 69 -8.57 6.02 17.95
C TYR A 69 -8.95 7.43 17.49
N GLU A 70 -10.15 7.60 16.92
CA GLU A 70 -10.68 8.89 16.45
C GLU A 70 -9.68 9.69 15.59
N MET A 71 -8.87 8.99 14.79
CA MET A 71 -7.86 9.61 13.95
C MET A 71 -8.53 10.53 12.93
N THR A 72 -7.95 11.70 12.72
CA THR A 72 -8.40 12.66 11.72
C THR A 72 -7.24 13.24 10.93
N ASP A 73 -7.49 13.66 9.70
CA ASP A 73 -6.47 14.19 8.79
C ASP A 73 -5.25 13.26 8.67
N THR A 74 -5.45 11.94 8.75
CA THR A 74 -4.36 10.95 8.87
C THR A 74 -4.21 10.14 7.58
N LEU A 75 -2.97 9.99 7.11
CA LEU A 75 -2.60 9.01 6.11
C LEU A 75 -2.23 7.69 6.80
N ILE A 76 -3.02 6.64 6.57
CA ILE A 76 -2.73 5.28 7.01
C ILE A 76 -2.06 4.52 5.86
N ILE A 77 -0.92 3.88 6.11
CA ILE A 77 -0.19 3.07 5.15
C ILE A 77 -0.11 1.64 5.68
N VAL A 78 -0.71 0.67 4.99
CA VAL A 78 -0.66 -0.75 5.37
C VAL A 78 0.58 -1.40 4.75
N ALA A 79 1.47 -1.91 5.60
CA ALA A 79 2.79 -2.45 5.27
C ALA A 79 2.76 -3.89 4.73
N GLY A 80 1.84 -4.17 3.81
CA GLY A 80 1.67 -5.49 3.19
C GLY A 80 0.60 -6.36 3.83
N ASP A 81 0.42 -7.54 3.26
CA ASP A 81 -0.62 -8.53 3.60
C ASP A 81 -1.98 -7.89 3.86
N CYS A 82 -2.43 -7.19 2.82
CA CYS A 82 -3.69 -6.46 2.82
C CYS A 82 -4.89 -7.39 2.66
N GLY A 83 -4.71 -8.50 1.93
CA GLY A 83 -5.75 -9.46 1.57
C GLY A 83 -6.36 -9.23 0.18
N PHE A 84 -5.71 -8.46 -0.69
CA PHE A 84 -6.16 -8.30 -2.07
C PHE A 84 -5.77 -9.52 -2.89
N GLY A 85 -6.74 -10.23 -3.45
CA GLY A 85 -6.52 -11.41 -4.28
C GLY A 85 -7.22 -12.67 -3.80
N PHE A 86 -7.77 -12.67 -2.58
CA PHE A 86 -8.54 -13.83 -2.07
C PHE A 86 -10.04 -13.74 -2.39
N GLU A 87 -10.53 -12.52 -2.61
CA GLU A 87 -11.91 -12.24 -2.97
C GLU A 87 -12.03 -11.65 -4.39
N ARG A 88 -13.24 -11.73 -4.97
CA ARG A 88 -13.51 -11.17 -6.31
C ARG A 88 -13.46 -9.63 -6.28
N PRO A 89 -13.15 -8.95 -7.40
CA PRO A 89 -13.10 -7.48 -7.46
C PRO A 89 -14.32 -6.76 -6.85
N GLY A 90 -15.53 -7.28 -7.06
CA GLY A 90 -16.76 -6.70 -6.51
C GLY A 90 -16.85 -6.69 -4.98
N TYR A 91 -16.17 -7.61 -4.29
CA TYR A 91 -16.10 -7.63 -2.83
C TYR A 91 -15.38 -6.39 -2.28
N TYR A 92 -14.20 -6.06 -2.81
CA TYR A 92 -13.44 -4.90 -2.33
C TYR A 92 -14.15 -3.58 -2.58
N GLU A 93 -14.87 -3.48 -3.71
CA GLU A 93 -15.72 -2.31 -3.98
C GLU A 93 -16.86 -2.21 -2.97
N ALA A 94 -17.51 -3.32 -2.61
CA ALA A 94 -18.53 -3.34 -1.57
C ALA A 94 -17.96 -2.95 -0.19
N VAL A 95 -16.77 -3.44 0.17
CA VAL A 95 -16.06 -3.07 1.40
C VAL A 95 -15.75 -1.57 1.43
N TYR A 96 -15.18 -1.03 0.35
CA TYR A 96 -14.89 0.40 0.24
C TYR A 96 -16.17 1.23 0.42
N ASN A 97 -17.27 0.85 -0.24
CA ASN A 97 -18.53 1.57 -0.12
C ASN A 97 -19.09 1.60 1.31
N ARG A 98 -18.85 0.57 2.12
CA ARG A 98 -19.17 0.58 3.57
C ARG A 98 -18.27 1.51 4.38
N CYS A 99 -17.02 1.73 3.94
CA CYS A 99 -16.02 2.48 4.69
C CYS A 99 -15.89 3.95 4.28
N ARG A 100 -16.25 4.29 3.04
CA ARG A 100 -15.92 5.58 2.39
C ARG A 100 -16.44 6.79 3.17
N ASP A 101 -17.65 6.71 3.73
CA ASP A 101 -18.26 7.84 4.43
C ASP A 101 -17.51 8.15 5.73
N ARG A 102 -17.05 7.10 6.42
CA ARG A 102 -16.29 7.22 7.66
C ARG A 102 -14.88 7.78 7.41
N LEU A 103 -14.22 7.32 6.36
CA LEU A 103 -12.94 7.88 5.90
C LEU A 103 -13.09 9.34 5.46
N SER A 104 -14.20 9.67 4.80
CA SER A 104 -14.46 11.03 4.36
C SER A 104 -14.70 12.00 5.52
N LYS A 105 -15.53 11.60 6.48
CA LYS A 105 -15.84 12.41 7.68
C LYS A 105 -14.61 12.67 8.55
N SER A 106 -13.76 11.66 8.74
CA SER A 106 -12.49 11.80 9.50
C SER A 106 -11.38 12.48 8.68
N ASN A 107 -11.59 12.70 7.38
CA ASN A 107 -10.57 13.14 6.45
C ASN A 107 -9.32 12.24 6.45
N ASN A 108 -9.50 10.92 6.57
CA ASN A 108 -8.41 9.95 6.51
C ASN A 108 -8.22 9.38 5.10
N TRP A 109 -7.03 8.82 4.85
CA TRP A 109 -6.68 8.09 3.64
C TRP A 109 -6.07 6.75 4.02
N ILE A 110 -6.33 5.72 3.24
CA ILE A 110 -5.65 4.43 3.37
C ILE A 110 -4.92 4.12 2.06
N VAL A 111 -3.65 3.80 2.21
CA VAL A 111 -2.76 3.35 1.15
C VAL A 111 -2.27 1.95 1.47
N PHE A 112 -2.22 1.09 0.46
CA PHE A 112 -1.81 -0.30 0.60
C PHE A 112 -0.55 -0.55 -0.24
N ILE A 113 0.47 -1.13 0.38
CA ILE A 113 1.58 -1.80 -0.32
C ILE A 113 1.33 -3.30 -0.27
N ARG A 114 1.89 -4.08 -1.20
CA ARG A 114 1.64 -5.52 -1.25
C ARG A 114 2.50 -6.27 -0.24
N GLY A 115 1.97 -7.33 0.36
CA GLY A 115 2.78 -8.37 0.98
C GLY A 115 2.94 -9.61 0.09
N ASN A 116 3.19 -10.76 0.71
CA ASN A 116 3.23 -12.06 0.03
C ASN A 116 1.82 -12.65 -0.15
N HIS A 117 0.89 -12.37 0.76
CA HIS A 117 -0.52 -12.74 0.66
C HIS A 117 -1.36 -11.69 -0.06
N ASP A 118 -0.77 -11.07 -1.08
CA ASP A 118 -1.42 -10.09 -1.93
C ASP A 118 -1.14 -10.40 -3.40
N ASN A 119 -2.19 -10.43 -4.22
CA ASN A 119 -2.10 -10.59 -5.67
C ASN A 119 -1.36 -9.40 -6.29
N PRO A 120 -0.17 -9.60 -6.89
CA PRO A 120 0.60 -8.50 -7.48
C PRO A 120 -0.16 -7.70 -8.56
N ALA A 121 -1.16 -8.30 -9.22
CA ALA A 121 -1.97 -7.61 -10.22
C ALA A 121 -2.78 -6.42 -9.63
N TYR A 122 -3.18 -6.47 -8.36
CA TYR A 122 -3.87 -5.36 -7.68
C TYR A 122 -2.96 -4.13 -7.46
N PHE A 123 -1.64 -4.32 -7.49
CA PHE A 123 -0.65 -3.27 -7.25
C PHE A 123 0.02 -2.83 -8.56
N ASN A 124 0.13 -3.73 -9.53
CA ASN A 124 0.68 -3.40 -10.85
C ASN A 124 -0.36 -2.76 -11.78
N ARG A 125 -1.64 -3.18 -11.71
CA ARG A 125 -2.71 -2.63 -12.56
C ARG A 125 -3.53 -1.54 -11.88
N LEU A 126 -3.39 -1.41 -10.55
CA LEU A 126 -4.07 -0.40 -9.73
C LEU A 126 -5.59 -0.31 -9.95
N PRO A 127 -6.35 -1.43 -9.91
CA PRO A 127 -7.81 -1.39 -9.99
C PRO A 127 -8.43 -0.66 -8.77
N ILE A 128 -7.76 -0.70 -7.62
CA ILE A 128 -8.18 -0.03 -6.38
C ILE A 128 -7.56 1.36 -6.34
N LYS A 129 -8.32 2.38 -6.76
CA LYS A 129 -7.81 3.74 -7.02
C LYS A 129 -8.70 4.86 -6.50
N HIS A 130 -9.45 4.61 -5.43
CA HIS A 130 -10.34 5.60 -4.84
C HIS A 130 -9.55 6.72 -4.14
N GLN A 131 -10.16 7.89 -3.98
CA GLN A 131 -9.50 9.07 -3.40
C GLN A 131 -8.97 8.80 -1.98
N ARG A 132 -9.65 7.99 -1.17
CA ARG A 132 -9.27 7.70 0.23
C ARG A 132 -8.84 6.26 0.46
N TRP A 133 -8.71 5.47 -0.60
CA TRP A 133 -8.47 4.03 -0.52
C TRP A 133 -7.81 3.56 -1.82
N ARG A 134 -6.50 3.26 -1.78
CA ARG A 134 -5.79 2.87 -3.00
C ARG A 134 -4.58 1.98 -2.76
N THR A 135 -4.30 1.10 -3.72
CA THR A 135 -3.03 0.39 -3.80
C THR A 135 -1.95 1.28 -4.41
N LEU A 136 -0.69 0.99 -4.09
CA LEU A 136 0.48 1.57 -4.76
C LEU A 136 1.36 0.46 -5.33
N CYS A 137 1.93 0.70 -6.50
CA CYS A 137 2.93 -0.21 -7.04
C CYS A 137 4.24 -0.09 -6.27
N ASP A 138 5.07 -1.13 -6.29
CA ASP A 138 6.42 -1.08 -5.73
C ASP A 138 7.23 0.06 -6.34
N TYR A 139 8.10 0.65 -5.50
CA TYR A 139 8.89 1.84 -5.78
C TYR A 139 8.06 3.10 -6.03
N SER A 140 6.82 3.15 -5.52
CA SER A 140 6.11 4.42 -5.36
C SER A 140 6.70 5.21 -4.19
N VAL A 141 6.64 6.54 -4.30
CA VAL A 141 7.10 7.44 -3.24
C VAL A 141 5.92 8.25 -2.73
N ILE A 142 5.72 8.27 -1.43
CA ILE A 142 4.70 9.09 -0.78
C ILE A 142 5.37 10.34 -0.22
N LYS A 143 4.75 11.52 -0.46
CA LYS A 143 5.13 12.76 0.22
C LYS A 143 3.97 13.28 1.08
N ALA A 144 4.19 13.30 2.39
CA ALA A 144 3.19 13.73 3.36
C ALA A 144 3.90 14.18 4.65
N CYS A 145 3.34 15.14 5.38
CA CYS A 145 3.81 15.53 6.72
C CYS A 145 5.33 15.80 6.85
N GLY A 146 5.99 16.27 5.78
CA GLY A 146 7.44 16.49 5.76
C GLY A 146 8.30 15.26 5.45
N HIS A 147 7.70 14.07 5.34
CA HIS A 147 8.36 12.82 4.97
C HIS A 147 8.28 12.55 3.47
N THR A 148 9.35 11.93 2.96
CA THR A 148 9.45 11.28 1.65
C THR A 148 9.68 9.79 1.89
N ILE A 149 8.63 9.01 1.63
CA ILE A 149 8.54 7.60 2.00
C ILE A 149 8.65 6.72 0.75
N LEU A 150 9.64 5.84 0.70
CA LEU A 150 9.74 4.78 -0.31
C LEU A 150 8.91 3.57 0.08
N CYS A 151 8.08 3.07 -0.83
CA CYS A 151 7.22 1.90 -0.63
C CYS A 151 7.68 0.73 -1.52
N VAL A 152 8.03 -0.42 -0.95
CA VAL A 152 8.39 -1.64 -1.71
C VAL A 152 7.76 -2.86 -1.05
N GLY A 153 6.84 -3.53 -1.74
CA GLY A 153 6.17 -4.71 -1.21
C GLY A 153 6.80 -6.04 -1.61
N GLY A 154 6.14 -7.11 -1.17
CA GLY A 154 6.52 -8.50 -1.44
C GLY A 154 7.33 -9.16 -0.32
N ALA A 155 7.13 -10.47 -0.19
CA ALA A 155 7.88 -11.40 0.64
C ALA A 155 7.59 -12.84 0.16
N THR A 156 8.10 -13.83 0.87
CA THR A 156 7.95 -15.25 0.60
C THR A 156 6.80 -15.80 1.44
N SER A 157 5.83 -16.44 0.80
CA SER A 157 4.81 -17.23 1.50
C SER A 157 5.41 -18.55 1.97
N ILE A 158 5.81 -18.63 3.24
CA ILE A 158 6.38 -19.87 3.82
C ILE A 158 5.41 -21.06 3.78
N ASP A 159 4.11 -20.79 3.68
CA ASP A 159 3.03 -21.77 3.64
C ASP A 159 2.58 -22.16 2.21
N ARG A 160 3.30 -21.70 1.17
CA ARG A 160 2.91 -21.86 -0.25
C ARG A 160 2.67 -23.31 -0.66
N THR A 161 3.50 -24.26 -0.21
CA THR A 161 3.34 -25.69 -0.53
C THR A 161 2.01 -26.23 -0.03
N LEU A 162 1.62 -25.90 1.21
CA LEU A 162 0.33 -26.33 1.77
C LEU A 162 -0.85 -25.64 1.08
N ARG A 163 -0.73 -24.34 0.79
CA ARG A 163 -1.76 -23.59 0.06
C ARG A 163 -2.03 -24.20 -1.32
N MET A 164 -0.97 -24.45 -2.09
CA MET A 164 -1.08 -25.10 -3.40
C MET A 164 -1.69 -26.50 -3.32
N ALA A 165 -1.30 -27.31 -2.33
CA ALA A 165 -1.87 -28.64 -2.11
C ALA A 165 -3.37 -28.62 -1.74
N SER A 166 -3.81 -27.58 -1.03
CA SER A 166 -5.21 -27.38 -0.66
C SER A 166 -6.09 -26.87 -1.81
N ASN A 167 -5.48 -26.40 -2.91
CA ASN A 167 -6.15 -25.67 -3.98
C ASN A 167 -6.92 -26.56 -4.97
N LYS A 168 -7.90 -27.34 -4.48
CA LYS A 168 -8.69 -28.25 -5.31
C LYS A 168 -9.72 -27.54 -6.22
N PHE A 169 -9.94 -26.23 -6.05
CA PHE A 169 -11.06 -25.53 -6.66
C PHE A 169 -10.76 -24.15 -7.30
N HIS A 170 -9.56 -23.58 -7.13
CA HIS A 170 -9.22 -22.26 -7.69
C HIS A 170 -8.01 -22.36 -8.62
N LEU A 171 -8.23 -22.81 -9.85
CA LEU A 171 -7.18 -22.73 -10.86
C LEU A 171 -6.94 -21.25 -11.23
N PRO A 172 -5.70 -20.73 -11.16
CA PRO A 172 -5.40 -19.40 -11.66
C PRO A 172 -5.83 -19.32 -13.11
N ASN A 173 -6.65 -18.33 -13.44
CA ASN A 173 -6.96 -18.03 -14.84
C ASN A 173 -5.92 -17.03 -15.36
N PRO A 174 -4.98 -17.42 -16.22
CA PRO A 174 -3.99 -16.50 -16.75
C PRO A 174 -4.61 -15.35 -17.56
N ASN A 175 -5.85 -15.53 -18.05
CA ASN A 175 -6.56 -14.51 -18.81
C ASN A 175 -7.25 -13.45 -17.94
N ASP A 176 -7.44 -13.72 -16.64
CA ASP A 176 -8.00 -12.76 -15.69
C ASP A 176 -7.17 -12.73 -14.40
N PRO A 177 -6.12 -11.89 -14.37
CA PRO A 177 -5.17 -11.84 -13.27
C PRO A 177 -5.74 -11.22 -12.00
N LEU A 178 -6.99 -10.72 -12.01
CA LEU A 178 -7.67 -10.23 -10.80
C LEU A 178 -8.59 -11.29 -10.17
N LEU A 179 -8.67 -12.49 -10.75
CA LEU A 179 -9.44 -13.56 -10.14
C LEU A 179 -8.82 -14.02 -8.81
N PRO A 180 -9.67 -14.49 -7.89
CA PRO A 180 -9.21 -15.08 -6.65
C PRO A 180 -8.21 -16.21 -6.85
N ASN A 181 -7.17 -16.22 -6.03
CA ASN A 181 -6.22 -17.32 -5.96
C ASN A 181 -5.74 -17.51 -4.52
N VAL A 182 -5.11 -18.66 -4.24
CA VAL A 182 -4.57 -18.96 -2.91
C VAL A 182 -3.08 -18.65 -2.79
N TYR A 183 -2.37 -18.51 -3.92
CA TYR A 183 -0.92 -18.30 -4.00
C TYR A 183 -0.50 -17.59 -5.30
N TRP A 184 0.55 -16.76 -5.25
CA TRP A 184 1.12 -16.08 -6.42
C TRP A 184 2.63 -16.32 -6.51
N SER A 185 3.10 -16.95 -7.60
CA SER A 185 4.52 -17.27 -7.77
C SER A 185 5.43 -16.06 -8.01
N ASN A 186 4.86 -14.89 -8.26
CA ASN A 186 5.57 -13.62 -8.43
C ASN A 186 5.37 -12.67 -7.23
N GLU A 187 5.25 -13.23 -6.02
CA GLU A 187 5.09 -12.51 -4.74
C GLU A 187 6.38 -11.88 -4.21
N LEU A 188 7.55 -12.39 -4.62
CA LEU A 188 8.83 -11.91 -4.10
C LEU A 188 9.07 -10.42 -4.39
N PRO A 189 9.82 -9.72 -3.53
CA PRO A 189 10.30 -8.38 -3.86
C PRO A 189 11.38 -8.46 -4.95
N GLU A 190 11.52 -7.39 -5.73
CA GLU A 190 12.54 -7.29 -6.79
C GLU A 190 13.41 -6.06 -6.54
N PHE A 191 14.73 -6.23 -6.50
CA PHE A 191 15.65 -5.10 -6.48
C PHE A 191 15.67 -4.39 -7.84
N ASN A 192 15.30 -3.10 -7.86
CA ASN A 192 15.20 -2.33 -9.10
C ASN A 192 16.03 -1.04 -9.04
N LYS A 193 17.31 -1.17 -9.41
CA LYS A 193 18.27 -0.07 -9.45
C LYS A 193 17.83 1.09 -10.37
N GLU A 194 17.17 0.80 -11.48
CA GLU A 194 16.71 1.84 -12.41
C GLU A 194 15.62 2.73 -11.79
N LYS A 195 14.66 2.13 -11.09
CA LYS A 195 13.62 2.88 -10.36
C LYS A 195 14.23 3.67 -9.22
N LEU A 196 15.16 3.09 -8.46
CA LEU A 196 15.87 3.81 -7.40
C LEU A 196 16.69 5.00 -7.93
N ASN A 197 17.40 4.84 -9.05
CA ASN A 197 18.10 5.95 -9.73
C ASN A 197 17.13 7.08 -10.10
N LYS A 198 15.93 6.75 -10.60
CA LYS A 198 14.91 7.76 -10.96
C LYS A 198 14.34 8.48 -9.73
N ILE A 199 14.27 7.81 -8.58
CA ILE A 199 13.81 8.38 -7.31
C ILE A 199 14.88 9.30 -6.73
N ASP A 200 16.15 8.85 -6.67
CA ASP A 200 17.33 9.61 -6.25
C ASP A 200 17.43 10.97 -6.98
N GLN A 201 17.19 10.97 -8.29
CA GLN A 201 17.17 12.20 -9.10
C GLN A 201 16.04 13.19 -8.77
N GLN A 202 15.00 12.78 -8.04
CA GLN A 202 13.79 13.57 -7.82
C GLN A 202 13.55 13.94 -6.36
N CYS A 203 14.01 13.14 -5.41
CA CYS A 203 13.85 13.41 -3.99
C CYS A 203 14.78 12.57 -3.12
N ALA A 204 15.15 13.14 -1.98
CA ALA A 204 15.78 12.43 -0.89
C ALA A 204 14.72 11.68 -0.07
N VAL A 205 14.97 10.40 0.20
CA VAL A 205 14.08 9.52 0.97
C VAL A 205 14.55 9.53 2.42
N ASP A 206 13.65 9.71 3.38
CA ASP A 206 13.95 9.60 4.80
C ASP A 206 13.31 8.38 5.46
N THR A 207 12.26 7.83 4.86
CA THR A 207 11.50 6.72 5.41
C THR A 207 11.33 5.62 4.37
N ILE A 208 11.43 4.37 4.80
CA ILE A 208 11.13 3.19 3.98
C ILE A 208 9.97 2.43 4.64
N ILE A 209 9.02 1.97 3.82
CA ILE A 209 7.99 1.03 4.24
C ILE A 209 8.06 -0.18 3.29
N THR A 210 8.34 -1.34 3.87
CA THR A 210 8.39 -2.62 3.17
C THR A 210 7.44 -3.63 3.80
N HIS A 211 7.28 -4.80 3.18
CA HIS A 211 6.59 -5.89 3.85
C HIS A 211 7.55 -6.75 4.68
N THR A 212 8.66 -7.22 4.08
CA THR A 212 9.75 -7.94 4.79
C THR A 212 10.86 -7.00 5.28
N SER A 213 11.89 -7.55 5.93
CA SER A 213 12.98 -6.81 6.59
C SER A 213 14.36 -7.01 5.96
N PRO A 214 15.30 -6.05 6.14
CA PRO A 214 16.73 -6.28 5.90
C PRO A 214 17.29 -7.47 6.69
N SER A 215 18.34 -8.11 6.20
CA SER A 215 18.92 -9.34 6.81
C SER A 215 19.51 -9.12 8.19
N PHE A 216 19.92 -7.88 8.50
CA PHE A 216 20.50 -7.50 9.78
C PHE A 216 19.47 -7.15 10.86
N CYS A 217 18.18 -7.07 10.53
CA CYS A 217 17.12 -6.94 11.54
C CYS A 217 16.89 -8.29 12.25
N GLU A 218 16.72 -8.25 13.56
CA GLU A 218 16.49 -9.46 14.36
C GLU A 218 15.10 -10.04 14.09
N LEU A 219 14.99 -11.38 14.10
CA LEU A 219 13.72 -12.11 14.08
C LEU A 219 13.59 -12.88 15.39
N SER A 220 12.47 -12.74 16.09
CA SER A 220 12.34 -13.27 17.46
C SER A 220 12.16 -14.80 17.50
N SER A 221 11.83 -15.46 16.38
CA SER A 221 11.62 -16.91 16.36
C SER A 221 12.03 -17.60 15.04
N HIS A 222 13.19 -18.26 15.05
CA HIS A 222 13.68 -19.08 13.92
C HIS A 222 13.05 -20.48 13.82
N HIS A 223 12.30 -20.91 14.84
CA HIS A 223 11.89 -22.32 14.97
C HIS A 223 10.80 -22.78 14.00
N PHE A 224 10.02 -21.86 13.43
CA PHE A 224 8.93 -22.23 12.51
C PHE A 224 9.41 -22.51 11.09
N LEU A 225 10.41 -21.77 10.61
CA LEU A 225 10.84 -21.81 9.21
C LEU A 225 11.44 -23.17 8.80
N GLU A 226 12.18 -23.82 9.71
CA GLU A 226 12.81 -25.13 9.44
C GLU A 226 11.77 -26.19 9.07
N SER A 227 10.64 -26.22 9.77
CA SER A 227 9.56 -27.18 9.49
C SER A 227 8.90 -26.98 8.13
N TRP A 228 8.81 -25.74 7.65
CA TRP A 228 8.31 -25.43 6.32
C TRP A 228 9.32 -25.81 5.22
N ALA A 229 10.62 -25.62 5.49
CA ALA A 229 11.69 -25.92 4.55
C ALA A 229 11.83 -27.43 4.26
N GLU A 230 11.39 -28.31 5.16
CA GLU A 230 11.32 -29.76 4.89
C GLU A 230 10.40 -30.12 3.71
N HIS A 231 9.45 -29.24 3.39
CA HIS A 231 8.46 -29.44 2.33
C HIS A 231 8.68 -28.52 1.11
N ASP A 232 9.73 -27.70 1.15
CA ASP A 232 9.99 -26.69 0.14
C ASP A 232 11.50 -26.40 0.05
N VAL A 233 12.13 -27.02 -0.95
CA VAL A 233 13.59 -27.01 -1.12
C VAL A 233 14.14 -25.62 -1.44
N ASP A 234 13.32 -24.72 -2.00
CA ASP A 234 13.73 -23.38 -2.41
C ASP A 234 13.44 -22.34 -1.31
N LEU A 235 12.65 -22.69 -0.28
CA LEU A 235 12.14 -21.75 0.72
C LEU A 235 13.23 -20.95 1.44
N LEU A 236 14.30 -21.62 1.87
CA LEU A 236 15.38 -20.93 2.60
C LEU A 236 16.14 -19.96 1.70
N ASP A 237 16.26 -20.26 0.41
CA ASP A 237 16.93 -19.39 -0.55
C ASP A 237 16.03 -18.21 -0.94
N ASP A 238 14.72 -18.42 -1.05
CA ASP A 238 13.75 -17.35 -1.27
C ASP A 238 13.68 -16.38 -0.06
N VAL A 239 13.67 -16.90 1.17
CA VAL A 239 13.72 -16.09 2.40
C VAL A 239 15.06 -15.35 2.52
N ARG A 240 16.18 -15.90 2.06
CA ARG A 240 17.44 -15.16 1.99
C ARG A 240 17.38 -14.07 0.94
N TYR A 241 16.83 -14.40 -0.23
CA TYR A 241 16.74 -13.48 -1.36
C TYR A 241 15.86 -12.27 -1.04
N GLU A 242 14.68 -12.46 -0.44
CA GLU A 242 13.79 -11.33 -0.11
C GLU A 242 14.47 -10.31 0.83
N ARG A 243 15.28 -10.80 1.79
CA ARG A 243 15.99 -9.97 2.76
C ARG A 243 17.21 -9.30 2.12
N GLN A 244 17.90 -10.02 1.23
CA GLN A 244 18.98 -9.45 0.41
C GLN A 244 18.47 -8.29 -0.46
N VAL A 245 17.25 -8.37 -1.01
CA VAL A 245 16.66 -7.24 -1.76
C VAL A 245 16.51 -6.00 -0.86
N MET A 246 16.12 -6.17 0.40
CA MET A 246 16.03 -5.06 1.36
C MET A 246 17.41 -4.49 1.71
N ASP A 247 18.43 -5.35 1.86
CA ASP A 247 19.82 -4.93 2.07
C ASP A 247 20.36 -4.14 0.88
N ASP A 248 20.05 -4.56 -0.34
CA ASP A 248 20.46 -3.88 -1.57
C ASP A 248 19.79 -2.50 -1.69
N ILE A 249 18.51 -2.38 -1.31
CA ILE A 249 17.79 -1.09 -1.24
C ILE A 249 18.46 -0.18 -0.19
N TYR A 250 18.71 -0.69 1.01
CA TYR A 250 19.37 0.05 2.08
C TYR A 250 20.74 0.56 1.61
N SER A 251 21.59 -0.34 1.11
CA SER A 251 22.94 -0.04 0.65
C SER A 251 22.95 0.98 -0.48
N TYR A 252 22.02 0.85 -1.43
CA TYR A 252 21.86 1.83 -2.50
C TYR A 252 21.54 3.22 -1.95
N LEU A 253 20.50 3.35 -1.13
CA LEU A 253 20.05 4.65 -0.60
C LEU A 253 21.12 5.29 0.31
N TYR A 254 21.78 4.48 1.14
CA TYR A 254 22.89 4.91 1.99
C TYR A 254 24.06 5.44 1.15
N SER A 255 24.48 4.70 0.10
CA SER A 255 25.56 5.13 -0.80
C SER A 255 25.27 6.44 -1.54
N LYS A 256 23.98 6.80 -1.67
CA LYS A 256 23.49 8.02 -2.31
C LYS A 256 23.25 9.16 -1.32
N ASN A 257 23.60 8.98 -0.04
CA ASN A 257 23.41 9.95 1.04
C ASN A 257 21.94 10.36 1.24
N HIS A 258 21.00 9.41 1.04
CA HIS A 258 19.62 9.64 1.45
C HIS A 258 19.56 9.78 2.99
N PRO A 259 18.78 10.73 3.53
CA PRO A 259 18.71 11.02 4.97
C PRO A 259 17.80 10.01 5.69
N LEU A 260 18.11 8.72 5.59
CA LEU A 260 17.32 7.64 6.18
C LEU A 260 17.18 7.83 7.69
N ARG A 261 15.95 7.70 8.19
CA ARG A 261 15.58 7.85 9.61
C ARG A 261 14.69 6.73 10.10
N TYR A 262 13.81 6.22 9.23
CA TYR A 262 12.80 5.25 9.62
C TYR A 262 12.67 4.11 8.61
N TRP A 263 12.43 2.91 9.12
CA TRP A 263 12.07 1.74 8.32
C TRP A 263 10.96 0.97 9.01
N TYR A 264 9.80 0.83 8.37
CA TYR A 264 8.66 0.07 8.88
C TYR A 264 8.41 -1.18 8.02
N TYR A 265 8.07 -2.29 8.66
CA TYR A 265 7.76 -3.56 8.00
C TYR A 265 6.81 -4.42 8.83
N GLY A 266 6.20 -5.43 8.20
CA GLY A 266 5.24 -6.37 8.80
C GLY A 266 5.74 -7.81 8.66
N HIS A 267 4.90 -8.69 8.12
CA HIS A 267 5.20 -10.06 7.66
C HIS A 267 5.45 -11.10 8.77
N PHE A 268 6.17 -10.73 9.82
CA PHE A 268 6.62 -11.68 10.86
C PHE A 268 5.64 -11.84 12.03
N HIS A 269 4.53 -11.08 12.04
CA HIS A 269 3.47 -11.12 13.07
C HIS A 269 3.98 -10.95 14.51
N GLU A 270 4.91 -10.02 14.69
CA GLU A 270 5.54 -9.72 15.96
C GLU A 270 5.83 -8.21 16.04
N SER A 271 5.86 -7.65 17.25
CA SER A 271 6.25 -6.26 17.46
C SER A 271 7.71 -6.17 17.88
N TRP A 272 8.53 -5.44 17.12
CA TRP A 272 9.93 -5.20 17.47
C TRP A 272 10.40 -3.84 16.97
N HIS A 273 11.40 -3.28 17.64
CA HIS A 273 12.06 -2.07 17.17
C HIS A 273 13.51 -2.01 17.63
N ALA A 274 14.36 -1.39 16.82
CA ALA A 274 15.72 -1.06 17.18
C ALA A 274 16.21 0.17 16.41
N GLU A 275 17.27 0.78 16.90
CA GLU A 275 18.03 1.78 16.15
C GLU A 275 19.34 1.14 15.68
N ILE A 276 19.52 1.05 14.36
CA ILE A 276 20.72 0.47 13.72
C ILE A 276 21.23 1.52 12.75
N ASP A 277 22.50 1.90 12.89
CA ASP A 277 23.13 2.95 12.06
C ASP A 277 22.31 4.24 11.95
N GLN A 278 21.74 4.70 13.08
CA GLN A 278 20.89 5.90 13.21
C GLN A 278 19.55 5.83 12.46
N VAL A 279 19.18 4.67 11.93
CA VAL A 279 17.86 4.39 11.36
C VAL A 279 17.03 3.60 12.38
N ARG A 280 15.79 4.04 12.62
CA ARG A 280 14.85 3.35 13.51
C ARG A 280 14.01 2.37 12.73
N TYR A 281 14.17 1.10 13.07
CA TYR A 281 13.44 -0.02 12.50
C TYR A 281 12.24 -0.36 13.37
N HIS A 282 11.11 -0.64 12.73
CA HIS A 282 9.85 -1.00 13.38
C HIS A 282 9.22 -2.19 12.63
N MET A 283 9.25 -3.36 13.27
CA MET A 283 8.43 -4.51 12.90
C MET A 283 7.07 -4.37 13.56
N LEU A 284 6.00 -4.45 12.77
CA LEU A 284 4.62 -4.26 13.21
C LEU A 284 3.88 -5.60 13.17
N ASP A 285 3.21 -5.93 14.28
CA ASP A 285 2.31 -7.08 14.35
C ASP A 285 0.99 -6.81 13.58
N ILE A 286 0.17 -7.84 13.42
CA ILE A 286 -1.14 -7.80 12.78
C ILE A 286 -1.98 -6.69 13.42
N MET A 287 -2.41 -5.74 12.59
CA MET A 287 -3.25 -4.60 12.98
C MET A 287 -2.61 -3.72 14.08
N GLU A 288 -1.29 -3.77 14.24
CA GLU A 288 -0.51 -2.79 15.01
C GLU A 288 -0.44 -1.47 14.23
N LEU A 289 -0.60 -0.35 14.93
CA LEU A 289 -0.58 0.99 14.35
C LEU A 289 0.54 1.82 14.97
N ARG A 290 1.40 2.40 14.14
CA ARG A 290 2.53 3.21 14.57
C ARG A 290 2.58 4.55 13.84
N GLU A 291 2.50 5.64 14.59
CA GLU A 291 2.66 7.00 14.03
C GLU A 291 4.13 7.27 13.69
N ILE A 292 4.37 7.85 12.52
CA ILE A 292 5.70 8.37 12.14
C ILE A 292 5.84 9.76 12.77
N LEU A 293 6.91 9.95 13.55
CA LEU A 293 7.19 11.17 14.33
C LEU A 293 8.19 12.09 13.63
#